data_AF-A0A443HKV7-F1
#
_entry.id   AF-A0A443HKV7-F1
#
_cell.length_a   1.000
_cell.length_b   1.000
_cell.length_c   1.000
_cell.angle_alpha   90.00
_cell.angle_beta   90.00
_cell.angle_gamma   90.00
#
_symmetry.space_group_name_H-M   'P 1'
#
loop_
_entity.id
_entity.type
_entity.pdbx_description
1 polymer ?
#
loop_
_entity_poly.entity_id
_entity_poly.type
_entity_poly.pdbx_seq_one_letter_code
_entity_poly.pdbx_strand_id
1 'polypeptide(L)'
;MGPHRKYQQASARRFSRNHTSYHPQYEGTDEIRQELIAIFKRLACTGNVKIFLSSRPWNIFQDSFSDIPKIRLEDLTRDDIDLYVRANFLNNPRFQYLLRCDQKAAEALIFAVTDKAEGVFLWVRLVVRDLLKAMRDGDGIRTLYRKLEEIPADLNDYFKHLFSSIDPQHMREASIILQTALHEEHDFVALHPLRLLDLSFTDESSPDFALADSFKHDKISINDREALRFRLDSTIRRLNSRCMGLLECTYNPDSFFDLFDEESTEEFQDTSLYQGRKFEPSIYSHVFDSPTLLRPFMLTVDFFHRCCRDFLLFPHIQSLLHQYTGGRYDARMLIINARISQFLALQNIECGRSISLGIASYLVSALSVPEWKEAAVSIRAARILQPAIEAFSCYDVASSPGWYIDFVLASWQEEKSNFLTLAIDFDMRAYCMAYLTEDQVQAKKGRPILDYILRPRFATEQFLNIGSQVPNIDLLHRVLTFGADPNGLYQGVSVWALFLSSVAEWLQRGFHTSATNKEAYLMALRMMINRGAALVLPCSWVLSEGRCRLHRYGLFEIGYKKKDRWPKDIPTIEQAVTGLSQPSYAVTDLLATFQVHFGPELNGLIELAKADGYQHLLSK
;
A
#
# COMPACT_ATOMS: atom_id res chain seq x y z
N MET A 1 -35.29 41.28 -20.09
CA MET A 1 -35.71 40.42 -18.96
C MET A 1 -35.37 38.99 -19.30
N GLY A 2 -34.38 38.42 -18.61
CA GLY A 2 -33.95 37.03 -18.72
C GLY A 2 -32.93 36.79 -17.60
N PRO A 3 -33.14 35.84 -16.67
CA PRO A 3 -32.36 35.80 -15.45
C PRO A 3 -31.01 35.09 -15.67
N HIS A 4 -29.94 35.78 -15.32
CA HIS A 4 -28.60 35.23 -15.15
C HIS A 4 -28.61 34.12 -14.08
N ARG A 5 -28.41 32.86 -14.48
CA ARG A 5 -28.00 31.79 -13.55
C ARG A 5 -26.48 31.77 -13.47
N LYS A 6 -25.97 32.13 -12.28
CA LYS A 6 -24.58 31.98 -11.85
C LYS A 6 -24.19 30.50 -11.91
N TYR A 7 -23.21 30.15 -12.74
CA TYR A 7 -22.47 28.90 -12.60
C TYR A 7 -21.56 29.03 -11.38
N GLN A 8 -21.95 28.44 -10.26
CA GLN A 8 -21.01 28.11 -9.18
C GLN A 8 -20.15 26.95 -9.67
N GLN A 9 -18.86 27.24 -9.94
CA GLN A 9 -17.82 26.23 -10.02
C GLN A 9 -17.70 25.56 -8.65
N ALA A 10 -18.39 24.42 -8.48
CA ALA A 10 -18.07 23.47 -7.44
C ALA A 10 -16.83 22.69 -7.90
N SER A 11 -15.77 22.72 -7.09
CA SER A 11 -14.53 22.02 -7.35
C SER A 11 -14.80 20.53 -7.57
N ALA A 12 -14.45 20.04 -8.75
CA ALA A 12 -14.37 18.63 -9.04
C ALA A 12 -13.29 18.05 -8.13
N ARG A 13 -13.70 17.41 -7.03
CA ARG A 13 -12.83 16.50 -6.28
C ARG A 13 -12.37 15.44 -7.27
N ARG A 14 -11.08 15.51 -7.62
CA ARG A 14 -10.31 14.45 -8.29
C ARG A 14 -10.61 13.16 -7.53
N PHE A 15 -11.40 12.27 -8.12
CA PHE A 15 -11.43 10.89 -7.69
C PHE A 15 -10.03 10.34 -8.01
N SER A 16 -9.22 10.24 -6.96
CA SER A 16 -8.03 9.39 -6.96
C SER A 16 -8.37 8.07 -7.63
N ARG A 17 -7.47 7.59 -8.48
CA ARG A 17 -7.46 6.24 -9.06
C ARG A 17 -7.31 5.19 -7.94
N ASN A 18 -8.31 5.07 -7.09
CA ASN A 18 -8.47 3.93 -6.21
C ASN A 18 -9.11 2.82 -7.04
N HIS A 19 -8.30 2.09 -7.80
CA HIS A 19 -8.69 0.79 -8.34
C HIS A 19 -8.65 -0.29 -7.23
N THR A 20 -9.41 -0.08 -6.16
CA THR A 20 -9.88 -1.16 -5.29
C THR A 20 -11.22 -1.65 -5.82
N SER A 21 -11.21 -2.17 -7.04
CA SER A 21 -12.32 -2.97 -7.56
C SER A 21 -12.17 -4.40 -7.01
N TYR A 22 -12.63 -4.58 -5.77
CA TYR A 22 -12.97 -5.90 -5.22
C TYR A 22 -14.10 -6.46 -6.10
N HIS A 23 -13.75 -7.29 -7.08
CA HIS A 23 -14.69 -8.15 -7.78
C HIS A 23 -14.27 -9.60 -7.55
N PRO A 24 -14.73 -10.24 -6.46
CA PRO A 24 -14.98 -11.65 -6.59
C PRO A 24 -16.00 -11.76 -7.72
N GLN A 25 -15.63 -12.43 -8.81
CA GLN A 25 -16.61 -12.98 -9.74
C GLN A 25 -17.41 -14.02 -8.95
N TYR A 26 -18.32 -13.55 -8.11
CA TYR A 26 -19.59 -14.24 -8.01
C TYR A 26 -20.14 -14.13 -9.44
N GLU A 27 -20.18 -15.24 -10.16
CA GLU A 27 -21.28 -15.47 -11.06
C GLU A 27 -22.54 -15.31 -10.20
N GLY A 28 -22.98 -14.06 -9.97
CA GLY A 28 -24.08 -13.77 -9.08
C GLY A 28 -25.23 -14.63 -9.54
N THR A 29 -25.85 -15.38 -8.65
CA THR A 29 -26.90 -16.31 -9.04
C THR A 29 -28.03 -15.55 -9.74
N ASP A 30 -28.90 -16.25 -10.47
CA ASP A 30 -30.01 -15.57 -11.15
C ASP A 30 -30.87 -14.75 -10.18
N GLU A 31 -30.94 -15.13 -8.91
CA GLU A 31 -31.58 -14.34 -7.84
C GLU A 31 -30.92 -12.98 -7.63
N ILE A 32 -29.58 -12.93 -7.51
CA ILE A 32 -28.84 -11.66 -7.36
C ILE A 32 -29.04 -10.77 -8.58
N ARG A 33 -29.06 -11.37 -9.79
CA ARG A 33 -29.30 -10.62 -11.04
C ARG A 33 -30.71 -10.02 -11.06
N GLN A 34 -31.71 -10.77 -10.61
CA GLN A 34 -33.09 -10.27 -10.49
C GLN A 34 -33.19 -9.11 -9.49
N GLU A 35 -32.54 -9.21 -8.34
CA GLU A 35 -32.49 -8.12 -7.36
C GLU A 35 -31.85 -6.85 -7.95
N LEU A 36 -30.74 -6.98 -8.66
CA LEU A 36 -30.08 -5.85 -9.34
C LEU A 36 -31.00 -5.21 -10.39
N ILE A 37 -31.68 -6.03 -11.21
CA ILE A 37 -32.64 -5.55 -12.20
C ILE A 37 -33.75 -4.74 -11.51
N ALA A 38 -34.30 -5.24 -10.39
CA ALA A 38 -35.33 -4.55 -9.64
C ALA A 38 -34.83 -3.20 -9.07
N ILE A 39 -33.60 -3.17 -8.54
CA ILE A 39 -32.96 -1.95 -8.04
C ILE A 39 -32.78 -0.93 -9.17
N PHE A 40 -32.25 -1.33 -10.33
CA PHE A 40 -32.04 -0.43 -11.47
C PHE A 40 -33.35 0.14 -11.99
N LYS A 41 -34.40 -0.69 -12.10
CA LYS A 41 -35.74 -0.23 -12.49
C LYS A 41 -36.28 0.80 -11.50
N ARG A 42 -36.16 0.55 -10.19
CA ARG A 42 -36.59 1.50 -9.15
C ARG A 42 -35.82 2.83 -9.20
N LEU A 43 -34.50 2.77 -9.40
CA LEU A 43 -33.67 3.97 -9.52
C LEU A 43 -34.02 4.79 -10.77
N ALA A 44 -34.27 4.14 -11.90
CA ALA A 44 -34.67 4.81 -13.13
C ALA A 44 -36.00 5.58 -12.98
N CYS A 45 -36.92 5.11 -12.12
CA CYS A 45 -38.18 5.79 -11.83
C CYS A 45 -38.05 7.08 -11.00
N THR A 46 -36.87 7.41 -10.46
CA THR A 46 -36.68 8.61 -9.60
C THR A 46 -36.62 9.93 -10.37
N GLY A 47 -36.62 9.91 -11.71
CA GLY A 47 -36.72 11.08 -12.59
C GLY A 47 -35.43 11.92 -12.74
N ASN A 48 -34.49 11.80 -11.80
CA ASN A 48 -33.26 12.60 -11.77
C ASN A 48 -31.99 11.79 -12.04
N VAL A 49 -32.13 10.50 -12.37
CA VAL A 49 -31.01 9.56 -12.55
C VAL A 49 -31.06 8.97 -13.95
N LYS A 50 -29.96 9.09 -14.69
CA LYS A 50 -29.72 8.35 -15.93
C LYS A 50 -28.79 7.18 -15.61
N ILE A 51 -29.16 5.99 -16.06
CA ILE A 51 -28.39 4.77 -15.82
C ILE A 51 -27.89 4.25 -17.16
N PHE A 52 -26.58 3.97 -17.23
CA PHE A 52 -25.97 3.27 -18.35
C PHE A 52 -25.52 1.90 -17.84
N LEU A 53 -26.09 0.83 -18.41
CA LEU A 53 -25.81 -0.54 -17.99
C LEU A 53 -24.98 -1.25 -19.07
N SER A 54 -23.91 -1.91 -18.64
CA SER A 54 -23.14 -2.83 -19.46
C SER A 54 -23.28 -4.23 -18.88
N SER A 55 -23.62 -5.21 -19.70
CA SER A 55 -23.83 -6.60 -19.28
C SER A 55 -23.46 -7.56 -20.41
N ARG A 56 -23.19 -8.83 -20.06
CA ARG A 56 -23.15 -9.91 -21.05
C ARG A 56 -24.56 -10.16 -21.60
N PRO A 57 -24.72 -10.69 -22.83
CA PRO A 57 -26.01 -10.87 -23.48
C PRO A 57 -26.83 -12.04 -22.89
N TRP A 58 -26.90 -12.17 -21.57
CA TRP A 58 -27.71 -13.19 -20.90
C TRP A 58 -29.20 -12.89 -21.05
N ASN A 59 -29.99 -13.96 -21.27
CA ASN A 59 -31.44 -13.86 -21.50
C ASN A 59 -32.13 -13.04 -20.42
N ILE A 60 -31.75 -13.19 -19.14
CA ILE A 60 -32.35 -12.45 -18.03
C ILE A 60 -32.28 -10.92 -18.20
N PHE A 61 -31.19 -10.40 -18.75
CA PHE A 61 -31.02 -8.97 -19.03
C PHE A 61 -31.67 -8.57 -20.34
N GLN A 62 -31.60 -9.44 -21.37
CA GLN A 62 -32.28 -9.20 -22.65
C GLN A 62 -33.80 -9.10 -22.47
N ASP A 63 -34.39 -10.01 -21.69
CA ASP A 63 -35.82 -10.05 -21.40
C ASP A 63 -36.23 -8.87 -20.52
N SER A 64 -35.39 -8.50 -19.54
CA SER A 64 -35.73 -7.45 -18.58
C SER A 64 -35.61 -6.02 -19.13
N PHE A 65 -34.79 -5.83 -20.18
CA PHE A 65 -34.46 -4.53 -20.76
C PHE A 65 -34.67 -4.49 -22.28
N SER A 66 -35.50 -5.39 -22.83
CA SER A 66 -35.79 -5.49 -24.27
C SER A 66 -36.21 -4.17 -24.90
N ASP A 67 -36.94 -3.37 -24.13
CA ASP A 67 -37.63 -2.15 -24.59
C ASP A 67 -36.73 -0.89 -24.49
N ILE A 68 -35.47 -1.05 -24.07
CA ILE A 68 -34.53 0.04 -23.83
C ILE A 68 -33.51 0.12 -24.98
N PRO A 69 -33.08 1.34 -25.39
CA PRO A 69 -31.98 1.49 -26.36
C PRO A 69 -30.74 0.73 -25.92
N LYS A 70 -30.19 -0.08 -26.82
CA LYS A 70 -29.01 -0.92 -26.58
C LYS A 70 -27.97 -0.70 -27.66
N ILE A 71 -26.72 -0.74 -27.23
CA ILE A 71 -25.54 -0.69 -28.10
C ILE A 71 -24.83 -2.03 -27.92
N ARG A 72 -24.63 -2.76 -29.01
CA ARG A 72 -23.80 -3.96 -29.05
C ARG A 72 -22.40 -3.53 -29.43
N LEU A 73 -21.44 -3.69 -28.53
CA LEU A 73 -20.07 -3.24 -28.74
C LEU A 73 -19.41 -4.02 -29.88
N GLU A 74 -19.70 -5.32 -29.99
CA GLU A 74 -19.16 -6.19 -31.05
C GLU A 74 -19.53 -5.74 -32.46
N ASP A 75 -20.70 -5.11 -32.64
CA ASP A 75 -21.16 -4.58 -33.93
C ASP A 75 -20.45 -3.25 -34.29
N LEU A 76 -19.88 -2.57 -33.30
CA LEU A 76 -19.24 -1.25 -33.46
C LEU A 76 -17.71 -1.31 -33.49
N THR A 77 -17.10 -2.38 -32.96
CA THR A 77 -15.62 -2.47 -32.89
C THR A 77 -14.98 -3.07 -34.13
N ARG A 78 -15.74 -3.67 -35.05
CA ARG A 78 -15.20 -4.37 -36.23
C ARG A 78 -14.34 -3.45 -37.12
N ASP A 79 -14.82 -2.26 -37.43
CA ASP A 79 -14.11 -1.31 -38.30
C ASP A 79 -12.85 -0.76 -37.62
N ASP A 80 -12.93 -0.47 -36.31
CA ASP A 80 -11.78 -0.04 -35.50
C ASP A 80 -10.71 -1.13 -35.41
N ILE A 81 -11.12 -2.40 -35.30
CA ILE A 81 -10.24 -3.57 -35.31
C ILE A 81 -9.56 -3.69 -36.68
N ASP A 82 -10.30 -3.62 -37.78
CA ASP A 82 -9.73 -3.69 -39.13
C ASP A 82 -8.68 -2.59 -39.34
N LEU A 83 -9.02 -1.36 -38.96
CA LEU A 83 -8.12 -0.21 -39.02
C LEU A 83 -6.86 -0.44 -38.17
N TYR A 84 -7.01 -0.97 -36.95
CA TYR A 84 -5.89 -1.29 -36.08
C TYR A 84 -4.97 -2.37 -36.69
N VAL A 85 -5.53 -3.47 -37.18
CA VAL A 85 -4.77 -4.56 -37.81
C VAL A 85 -4.02 -4.03 -39.03
N ARG A 86 -4.70 -3.30 -39.91
CA ARG A 86 -4.09 -2.67 -41.10
C ARG A 86 -2.96 -1.73 -40.73
N ALA A 87 -3.17 -0.83 -39.77
CA ALA A 87 -2.13 0.12 -39.37
C ALA A 87 -0.87 -0.61 -38.88
N ASN A 88 -1.02 -1.64 -38.04
CA ASN A 88 0.11 -2.40 -37.52
C ASN A 88 0.83 -3.21 -38.60
N PHE A 89 0.08 -3.89 -39.46
CA PHE A 89 0.66 -4.71 -40.52
C PHE A 89 1.30 -3.85 -41.61
N LEU A 90 0.63 -2.80 -42.08
CA LEU A 90 1.16 -1.92 -43.13
C LEU A 90 2.37 -1.09 -42.67
N ASN A 91 2.50 -0.81 -41.37
CA ASN A 91 3.71 -0.19 -40.82
C ASN A 91 4.91 -1.16 -40.71
N ASN A 92 4.71 -2.46 -40.95
CA ASN A 92 5.78 -3.46 -40.94
C ASN A 92 6.37 -3.67 -42.36
N PRO A 93 7.68 -3.42 -42.58
CA PRO A 93 8.29 -3.57 -43.90
C PRO A 93 8.19 -4.98 -44.50
N ARG A 94 8.22 -6.04 -43.67
CA ARG A 94 8.08 -7.42 -44.16
C ARG A 94 6.67 -7.70 -44.62
N PHE A 95 5.65 -7.20 -43.92
CA PHE A 95 4.28 -7.36 -44.38
C PHE A 95 4.03 -6.58 -45.67
N GLN A 96 4.59 -5.37 -45.82
CA GLN A 96 4.51 -4.64 -47.09
C GLN A 96 5.11 -5.45 -48.26
N TYR A 97 6.21 -6.17 -48.02
CA TYR A 97 6.78 -7.07 -49.01
C TYR A 97 5.84 -8.25 -49.31
N LEU A 98 5.30 -8.92 -48.29
CA LEU A 98 4.33 -10.02 -48.46
C LEU A 98 3.08 -9.56 -49.24
N LEU A 99 2.58 -8.36 -48.95
CA LEU A 99 1.46 -7.74 -49.66
C LEU A 99 1.77 -7.50 -51.14
N ARG A 100 3.00 -7.11 -51.49
CA ARG A 100 3.43 -6.96 -52.89
C ARG A 100 3.57 -8.31 -53.60
N CYS A 101 4.01 -9.34 -52.89
CA CYS A 101 4.19 -10.69 -53.45
C CYS A 101 2.86 -11.42 -53.68
N ASP A 102 1.93 -11.30 -52.73
CA ASP A 102 0.62 -11.94 -52.79
C ASP A 102 -0.42 -11.07 -52.07
N GLN A 103 -0.95 -10.10 -52.81
CA GLN A 103 -1.92 -9.14 -52.29
C GLN A 103 -3.17 -9.83 -51.75
N LYS A 104 -3.67 -10.84 -52.47
CA LYS A 104 -4.91 -11.54 -52.11
C LYS A 104 -4.76 -12.30 -50.79
N ALA A 105 -3.64 -13.01 -50.60
CA ALA A 105 -3.39 -13.74 -49.35
C ALA A 105 -3.14 -12.78 -48.17
N ALA A 106 -2.45 -11.66 -48.39
CA ALA A 106 -2.20 -10.67 -47.36
C ALA A 106 -3.48 -9.95 -46.90
N GLU A 107 -4.37 -9.58 -47.82
CA GLU A 107 -5.68 -9.02 -47.50
C GLU A 107 -6.58 -10.05 -46.81
N ALA A 108 -6.54 -11.31 -47.23
CA ALA A 108 -7.27 -12.39 -46.57
C ALA A 108 -6.79 -12.63 -45.13
N LEU A 109 -5.50 -12.46 -44.84
CA LEU A 109 -4.99 -12.55 -43.47
C LEU A 109 -5.54 -11.43 -42.60
N ILE A 110 -5.55 -10.17 -43.09
CA ILE A 110 -6.13 -9.04 -42.37
C ILE A 110 -7.60 -9.31 -42.06
N PHE A 111 -8.38 -9.71 -43.08
CA PHE A 111 -9.79 -10.04 -42.92
C PHE A 111 -10.00 -11.16 -41.89
N ALA A 112 -9.19 -12.22 -41.94
CA ALA A 112 -9.31 -13.35 -41.02
C ALA A 112 -9.01 -12.95 -39.56
N VAL A 113 -8.03 -12.07 -39.33
CA VAL A 113 -7.77 -11.55 -37.97
C VAL A 113 -8.96 -10.72 -37.48
N THR A 114 -9.47 -9.81 -38.31
CA THR A 114 -10.62 -8.96 -37.97
C THR A 114 -11.88 -9.77 -37.67
N ASP A 115 -12.16 -10.80 -38.47
CA ASP A 115 -13.36 -11.62 -38.32
C ASP A 115 -13.28 -12.54 -37.09
N LYS A 116 -12.14 -13.19 -36.88
CA LYS A 116 -11.91 -14.12 -35.76
C LYS A 116 -11.86 -13.44 -34.39
N ALA A 117 -11.72 -12.12 -34.35
CA ALA A 117 -11.67 -11.34 -33.12
C ALA A 117 -13.00 -11.28 -32.36
N GLU A 118 -14.14 -11.49 -33.03
CA GLU A 118 -15.49 -11.38 -32.45
C GLU A 118 -15.69 -10.11 -31.59
N GLY A 119 -15.09 -8.99 -32.02
CA GLY A 119 -15.18 -7.69 -31.33
C GLY A 119 -14.25 -7.52 -30.10
N VAL A 120 -13.43 -8.52 -29.76
CA VAL A 120 -12.54 -8.51 -28.59
C VAL A 120 -11.19 -7.84 -28.92
N PHE A 121 -11.08 -6.54 -28.67
CA PHE A 121 -9.87 -5.76 -28.99
C PHE A 121 -8.58 -6.27 -28.31
N LEU A 122 -8.70 -6.83 -27.09
CA LEU A 122 -7.58 -7.43 -26.38
C LEU A 122 -7.01 -8.63 -27.14
N TRP A 123 -7.88 -9.48 -27.67
CA TRP A 123 -7.49 -10.63 -28.47
C TRP A 123 -6.73 -10.18 -29.71
N VAL A 124 -7.27 -9.19 -30.44
CA VAL A 124 -6.61 -8.61 -31.63
C VAL A 124 -5.21 -8.12 -31.31
N ARG A 125 -5.05 -7.38 -30.21
CA ARG A 125 -3.76 -6.83 -29.80
C ARG A 125 -2.73 -7.93 -29.52
N LEU A 126 -3.13 -9.04 -28.91
CA LEU A 126 -2.27 -10.18 -28.62
C LEU A 126 -1.90 -10.95 -29.90
N VAL A 127 -2.89 -11.21 -30.76
CA VAL A 127 -2.69 -11.94 -32.03
C VAL A 127 -1.84 -11.15 -33.01
N VAL A 128 -2.11 -9.86 -33.19
CA VAL A 128 -1.30 -8.98 -34.06
C VAL A 128 0.15 -8.96 -33.59
N ARG A 129 0.39 -8.89 -32.27
CA ARG A 129 1.75 -8.95 -31.70
C ARG A 129 2.46 -10.27 -32.04
N ASP A 130 1.77 -11.40 -31.91
CA ASP A 130 2.35 -12.72 -32.19
C ASP A 130 2.64 -12.91 -33.69
N LEU A 131 1.74 -12.43 -34.55
CA LEU A 131 1.94 -12.44 -36.01
C LEU A 131 3.08 -11.51 -36.44
N LEU A 132 3.21 -10.32 -35.84
CA LEU A 132 4.35 -9.42 -36.10
C LEU A 132 5.68 -10.03 -35.65
N LYS A 133 5.69 -10.80 -34.55
CA LYS A 133 6.85 -11.59 -34.12
C LYS A 133 7.19 -12.65 -35.17
N ALA A 134 6.22 -13.43 -35.61
CA ALA A 134 6.41 -14.44 -36.67
C ALA A 134 6.95 -13.82 -37.97
N MET A 135 6.43 -12.65 -38.38
CA MET A 135 6.96 -11.90 -39.51
C MET A 135 8.42 -11.51 -39.30
N ARG A 136 8.80 -11.03 -38.12
CA ARG A 136 10.20 -10.70 -37.77
C ARG A 136 11.11 -11.93 -37.77
N ASP A 137 10.58 -13.10 -37.44
CA ASP A 137 11.34 -14.36 -37.43
C ASP A 137 11.48 -14.95 -38.85
N GLY A 138 10.75 -14.45 -39.85
CA GLY A 138 10.91 -14.79 -41.27
C GLY A 138 9.75 -15.55 -41.88
N ASP A 139 8.66 -15.72 -41.14
CA ASP A 139 7.52 -16.50 -41.59
C ASP A 139 6.80 -15.84 -42.77
N GLY A 140 6.55 -16.64 -43.82
CA GLY A 140 5.76 -16.23 -44.98
C GLY A 140 4.25 -16.25 -44.70
N ILE A 141 3.47 -15.66 -45.61
CA ILE A 141 2.02 -15.43 -45.43
C ILE A 141 1.23 -16.69 -45.08
N ARG A 142 1.57 -17.85 -45.68
CA ARG A 142 0.91 -19.14 -45.40
C ARG A 142 1.17 -19.63 -43.97
N THR A 143 2.38 -19.41 -43.44
CA THR A 143 2.73 -19.79 -42.07
C THR A 143 2.01 -18.88 -41.07
N LEU A 144 1.89 -17.59 -41.38
CA LEU A 144 1.13 -16.64 -40.58
C LEU A 144 -0.36 -17.01 -40.51
N TYR A 145 -0.95 -17.42 -41.64
CA TYR A 145 -2.34 -17.86 -41.69
C TYR A 145 -2.58 -19.12 -40.84
N ARG A 146 -1.69 -20.11 -40.93
CA ARG A 146 -1.75 -21.32 -40.09
C ARG A 146 -1.64 -21.00 -38.60
N LYS A 147 -0.70 -20.12 -38.23
CA LYS A 147 -0.59 -19.63 -36.83
C LYS A 147 -1.88 -18.96 -36.37
N LEU A 148 -2.53 -18.17 -37.22
CA LEU A 148 -3.82 -17.57 -36.91
C LEU A 148 -4.91 -18.63 -36.70
N GLU A 149 -4.92 -19.72 -37.47
CA GLU A 149 -5.88 -20.82 -37.32
C GLU A 149 -5.73 -21.55 -35.97
N GLU A 150 -4.49 -21.76 -35.50
CA GLU A 150 -4.17 -22.42 -34.22
C GLU A 150 -4.59 -21.60 -32.98
N ILE A 151 -4.69 -20.28 -33.11
CA ILE A 151 -5.09 -19.37 -32.03
C ILE A 151 -6.60 -19.49 -31.76
N PRO A 152 -7.05 -19.86 -30.54
CA PRO A 152 -8.48 -19.90 -30.21
C PRO A 152 -9.13 -18.51 -30.26
N ALA A 153 -10.40 -18.42 -30.68
CA ALA A 153 -11.15 -17.14 -30.68
C ALA A 153 -11.56 -16.70 -29.25
N ASP A 154 -11.89 -17.66 -28.38
CA ASP A 154 -12.16 -17.39 -26.97
C ASP A 154 -10.88 -16.95 -26.24
N LEU A 155 -10.98 -15.87 -25.46
CA LEU A 155 -9.84 -15.28 -24.78
C LEU A 155 -9.26 -16.20 -23.68
N ASN A 156 -10.09 -16.97 -22.97
CA ASN A 156 -9.59 -17.90 -21.95
C ASN A 156 -8.86 -19.08 -22.58
N ASP A 157 -9.38 -19.61 -23.68
CA ASP A 157 -8.70 -20.68 -24.41
C ASP A 157 -7.41 -20.17 -25.07
N TYR A 158 -7.39 -18.93 -25.54
CA TYR A 158 -6.15 -18.28 -25.98
C TYR A 158 -5.13 -18.12 -24.84
N PHE A 159 -5.55 -17.71 -23.64
CA PHE A 159 -4.65 -17.67 -22.49
C PHE A 159 -4.12 -19.06 -22.12
N LYS A 160 -4.97 -20.11 -22.11
CA LYS A 160 -4.50 -21.50 -21.92
C LYS A 160 -3.47 -21.90 -22.98
N HIS A 161 -3.70 -21.54 -24.23
CA HIS A 161 -2.76 -21.78 -25.32
C HIS A 161 -1.42 -21.06 -25.06
N LEU A 162 -1.44 -19.77 -24.69
CA LEU A 162 -0.23 -19.03 -24.30
C LEU A 162 0.53 -19.70 -23.15
N PHE A 163 -0.18 -20.13 -22.11
CA PHE A 163 0.41 -20.87 -21.00
C PHE A 163 1.07 -22.17 -21.46
N SER A 164 0.38 -22.95 -22.28
CA SER A 164 0.91 -24.23 -22.80
C SER A 164 2.14 -24.05 -23.69
N SER A 165 2.34 -22.86 -24.27
CA SER A 165 3.47 -22.54 -25.15
C SER A 165 4.75 -22.14 -24.40
N ILE A 166 4.69 -21.91 -23.08
CA ILE A 166 5.87 -21.64 -22.27
C ILE A 166 6.73 -22.92 -22.22
N ASP A 167 8.04 -22.78 -22.41
CA ASP A 167 8.96 -23.90 -22.31
C ASP A 167 8.83 -24.59 -20.93
N PRO A 168 8.67 -25.93 -20.86
CA PRO A 168 8.60 -26.67 -19.60
C PRO A 168 9.69 -26.32 -18.58
N GLN A 169 10.91 -26.00 -19.04
CA GLN A 169 12.02 -25.61 -18.16
C GLN A 169 11.80 -24.25 -17.48
N HIS A 170 10.98 -23.39 -18.08
CA HIS A 170 10.69 -22.05 -17.59
C HIS A 170 9.37 -21.94 -16.83
N MET A 171 8.55 -23.00 -16.80
CA MET A 171 7.23 -22.99 -16.14
C MET A 171 7.30 -22.65 -14.65
N ARG A 172 8.32 -23.15 -13.93
CA ARG A 172 8.51 -22.83 -12.52
C ARG A 172 8.77 -21.34 -12.32
N GLU A 173 9.69 -20.77 -13.09
CA GLU A 173 10.01 -19.34 -13.04
C GLU A 173 8.82 -18.47 -13.46
N ALA A 174 8.11 -18.85 -14.53
CA ALA A 174 6.88 -18.18 -14.94
C ALA A 174 5.83 -18.18 -13.83
N SER A 175 5.62 -19.32 -13.18
CA SER A 175 4.69 -19.45 -12.07
C SER A 175 5.07 -18.55 -10.88
N ILE A 176 6.36 -18.45 -10.54
CA ILE A 176 6.87 -17.54 -9.51
C ILE A 176 6.55 -16.08 -9.87
N ILE A 177 6.87 -15.65 -11.09
CA ILE A 177 6.63 -14.27 -11.54
C ILE A 177 5.13 -13.94 -11.49
N LEU A 178 4.28 -14.84 -11.99
CA LEU A 178 2.83 -14.63 -12.05
C LEU A 178 2.19 -14.63 -10.66
N GLN A 179 2.56 -15.57 -9.79
CA GLN A 179 2.10 -15.57 -8.39
C GLN A 179 2.57 -14.31 -7.64
N THR A 180 3.77 -13.82 -7.94
CA THR A 180 4.27 -12.55 -7.38
C THR A 180 3.50 -11.34 -7.91
N ALA A 181 3.15 -11.32 -9.20
CA ALA A 181 2.33 -10.26 -9.79
C ALA A 181 0.86 -10.28 -9.31
N LEU A 182 0.34 -11.45 -8.93
CA LEU A 182 -0.99 -11.59 -8.33
C LEU A 182 -1.04 -11.22 -6.85
N HIS A 183 0.12 -11.09 -6.18
CA HIS A 183 0.15 -10.73 -4.78
C HIS A 183 -0.27 -9.28 -4.59
N GLU A 184 -1.37 -9.09 -3.87
CA GLU A 184 -1.86 -7.78 -3.46
C GLU A 184 -1.71 -7.64 -1.95
N GLU A 185 -1.06 -6.56 -1.55
CA GLU A 185 -0.94 -6.20 -0.14
C GLU A 185 -2.15 -5.34 0.24
N HIS A 186 -2.91 -5.81 1.22
CA HIS A 186 -4.15 -5.18 1.66
C HIS A 186 -4.07 -4.70 3.12
N ASP A 187 -3.06 -5.15 3.86
CA ASP A 187 -2.94 -4.89 5.30
C ASP A 187 -2.44 -3.49 5.61
N PHE A 188 -1.83 -2.79 4.64
CA PHE A 188 -1.35 -1.42 4.82
C PHE A 188 -1.32 -0.63 3.51
N VAL A 189 -1.49 0.69 3.61
CA VAL A 189 -1.44 1.61 2.48
C VAL A 189 0.02 2.01 2.20
N ALA A 190 0.87 1.04 1.83
CA ALA A 190 2.11 1.38 1.14
C ALA A 190 1.94 1.11 -0.34
N LEU A 191 1.80 2.18 -1.10
CA LEU A 191 1.70 2.16 -2.56
C LEU A 191 3.09 1.88 -3.15
N HIS A 192 3.52 0.63 -3.01
CA HIS A 192 4.75 0.14 -3.63
C HIS A 192 4.40 -0.82 -4.75
N PRO A 193 4.27 -0.33 -6.00
CA PRO A 193 4.01 -1.20 -7.14
C PRO A 193 5.09 -2.27 -7.24
N LEU A 194 4.75 -3.42 -7.84
CA LEU A 194 5.75 -4.44 -8.15
C LEU A 194 6.78 -3.85 -9.10
N ARG A 195 8.05 -3.77 -8.68
CA ARG A 195 9.12 -3.21 -9.52
C ARG A 195 9.74 -4.30 -10.37
N LEU A 196 10.23 -3.95 -11.56
CA LEU A 196 11.03 -4.87 -12.37
C LEU A 196 12.25 -5.38 -11.59
N LEU A 197 12.83 -4.53 -10.73
CA LEU A 197 13.95 -4.90 -9.87
C LEU A 197 13.57 -5.96 -8.82
N ASP A 198 12.33 -5.96 -8.30
CA ASP A 198 11.84 -6.98 -7.37
C ASP A 198 11.86 -8.36 -8.06
N LEU A 199 11.41 -8.44 -9.32
CA LEU A 199 11.43 -9.66 -10.12
C LEU A 199 12.83 -10.09 -10.58
N SER A 200 13.85 -9.25 -10.39
CA SER A 200 15.22 -9.63 -10.72
C SER A 200 15.82 -10.68 -9.79
N PHE A 201 15.09 -11.08 -8.74
CA PHE A 201 15.49 -12.08 -7.74
C PHE A 201 14.74 -13.41 -7.86
N THR A 202 13.90 -13.61 -8.90
CA THR A 202 13.11 -14.85 -9.05
C THR A 202 13.94 -16.09 -9.34
N ASP A 203 15.22 -15.91 -9.66
CA ASP A 203 16.24 -16.95 -9.85
C ASP A 203 16.91 -17.39 -8.53
N GLU A 204 16.68 -16.70 -7.42
CA GLU A 204 17.17 -17.13 -6.11
C GLU A 204 16.49 -18.45 -5.68
N SER A 205 17.26 -19.30 -4.98
CA SER A 205 16.86 -20.69 -4.72
C SER A 205 15.61 -20.84 -3.83
N SER A 206 15.36 -19.85 -2.97
CA SER A 206 14.27 -19.81 -2.01
C SER A 206 13.74 -18.37 -1.89
N PRO A 207 12.47 -18.16 -1.49
CA PRO A 207 11.93 -16.81 -1.33
C PRO A 207 12.55 -16.06 -0.13
N ASP A 208 13.07 -16.77 0.87
CA ASP A 208 13.71 -16.25 2.09
C ASP A 208 15.24 -16.06 1.95
N PHE A 209 15.74 -16.00 0.71
CA PHE A 209 17.16 -15.98 0.39
C PHE A 209 17.97 -14.91 1.15
N ALA A 210 17.39 -13.73 1.39
CA ALA A 210 18.06 -12.61 2.05
C ALA A 210 18.09 -12.77 3.58
N LEU A 211 17.37 -13.76 4.13
CA LEU A 211 17.35 -14.09 5.55
C LEU A 211 18.32 -15.23 5.91
N ALA A 212 19.04 -15.79 4.93
CA ALA A 212 20.06 -16.81 5.17
C ALA A 212 21.39 -16.17 5.57
N ASP A 213 22.04 -16.70 6.62
CA ASP A 213 23.32 -16.16 7.12
C ASP A 213 24.45 -16.19 6.07
N SER A 214 24.34 -17.08 5.09
CA SER A 214 25.30 -17.21 3.98
C SER A 214 25.06 -16.23 2.84
N PHE A 215 23.93 -15.53 2.81
CA PHE A 215 23.58 -14.64 1.71
C PHE A 215 24.39 -13.35 1.80
N LYS A 216 24.97 -12.94 0.67
CA LYS A 216 25.71 -11.68 0.59
C LYS A 216 24.85 -10.63 -0.09
N HIS A 217 24.56 -9.55 0.63
CA HIS A 217 23.74 -8.44 0.14
C HIS A 217 24.47 -7.51 -0.84
N ASP A 218 25.77 -7.76 -1.12
CA ASP A 218 26.57 -7.06 -2.12
C ASP A 218 26.35 -7.59 -3.56
N LYS A 219 25.53 -8.64 -3.73
CA LYS A 219 25.17 -9.21 -5.05
C LYS A 219 24.59 -8.19 -6.04
N ILE A 220 24.04 -7.07 -5.56
CA ILE A 220 23.56 -5.97 -6.40
C ILE A 220 24.43 -4.75 -6.16
N SER A 221 25.17 -4.35 -7.19
CA SER A 221 25.79 -3.04 -7.25
C SER A 221 24.87 -2.07 -7.98
N ILE A 222 24.16 -1.24 -7.21
CA ILE A 222 23.28 -0.20 -7.80
C ILE A 222 24.11 0.94 -8.41
N ASN A 223 25.34 1.15 -7.91
CA ASN A 223 26.26 2.14 -8.44
C ASN A 223 26.88 1.73 -9.80
N ASP A 224 26.93 0.42 -10.09
CA ASP A 224 27.30 -0.09 -11.39
C ASP A 224 26.10 -0.03 -12.34
N ARG A 225 26.00 1.09 -13.07
CA ARG A 225 24.88 1.36 -13.98
C ARG A 225 24.82 0.38 -15.15
N GLU A 226 25.96 -0.13 -15.60
CA GLU A 226 26.02 -1.11 -16.68
C GLU A 226 25.51 -2.47 -16.20
N ALA A 227 25.97 -2.93 -15.03
CA ALA A 227 25.46 -4.15 -14.42
C ALA A 227 23.97 -4.05 -14.08
N LEU A 228 23.51 -2.92 -13.55
CA LEU A 228 22.10 -2.67 -13.25
C LEU A 228 21.25 -2.71 -14.54
N ARG A 229 21.72 -2.06 -15.61
CA ARG A 229 21.08 -2.10 -16.93
C ARG A 229 21.02 -3.53 -17.47
N PHE A 230 22.11 -4.28 -17.41
CA PHE A 230 22.16 -5.66 -17.85
C PHE A 230 21.18 -6.55 -17.06
N ARG A 231 21.11 -6.37 -15.73
CA ARG A 231 20.19 -7.10 -14.85
C ARG A 231 18.74 -6.82 -15.20
N LEU A 232 18.37 -5.56 -15.39
CA LEU A 232 17.00 -5.16 -15.73
C LEU A 232 16.63 -5.56 -17.17
N ASP A 233 17.55 -5.44 -18.14
CA ASP A 233 17.37 -5.95 -19.51
C ASP A 233 17.17 -7.47 -19.52
N SER A 234 17.96 -8.21 -18.75
CA SER A 234 17.80 -9.66 -18.58
C SER A 234 16.45 -10.00 -17.94
N THR A 235 16.03 -9.23 -16.94
CA THR A 235 14.76 -9.46 -16.22
C THR A 235 13.55 -9.17 -17.12
N ILE A 236 13.57 -8.11 -17.94
CA ILE A 236 12.48 -7.87 -18.90
C ILE A 236 12.42 -8.94 -19.99
N ARG A 237 13.56 -9.49 -20.44
CA ARG A 237 13.59 -10.64 -21.36
C ARG A 237 12.98 -11.90 -20.74
N ARG A 238 13.29 -12.17 -19.47
CA ARG A 238 12.65 -13.26 -18.72
C ARG A 238 11.15 -13.02 -18.59
N LEU A 239 10.72 -11.84 -18.14
CA LEU A 239 9.30 -11.48 -18.06
C LEU A 239 8.58 -11.71 -19.41
N ASN A 240 9.13 -11.20 -20.51
CA ASN A 240 8.53 -11.35 -21.84
C ASN A 240 8.43 -12.81 -22.30
N SER A 241 9.45 -13.63 -22.02
CA SER A 241 9.49 -15.03 -22.46
C SER A 241 8.75 -16.00 -21.52
N ARG A 242 8.66 -15.70 -20.23
CA ARG A 242 8.01 -16.53 -19.19
C ARG A 242 6.53 -16.22 -19.08
N CYS A 243 6.14 -14.97 -19.25
CA CYS A 243 4.75 -14.53 -19.04
C CYS A 243 4.02 -14.29 -20.37
N MET A 244 4.67 -14.48 -21.52
CA MET A 244 4.07 -14.36 -22.86
C MET A 244 3.25 -13.07 -23.07
N GLY A 245 3.69 -11.99 -22.41
CA GLY A 245 3.06 -10.68 -22.43
C GLY A 245 1.67 -10.60 -21.78
N LEU A 246 1.41 -11.45 -20.78
CA LEU A 246 0.35 -11.26 -19.78
C LEU A 246 0.69 -10.12 -18.82
N LEU A 247 1.99 -9.89 -18.59
CA LEU A 247 2.54 -8.79 -17.82
C LEU A 247 3.26 -7.81 -18.75
N GLU A 248 3.23 -6.53 -18.42
CA GLU A 248 4.02 -5.49 -19.06
C GLU A 248 4.83 -4.71 -18.03
N CYS A 249 6.03 -4.30 -18.45
CA CYS A 249 6.85 -3.37 -17.68
C CYS A 249 6.74 -1.98 -18.31
N THR A 250 6.37 -1.00 -17.50
CA THR A 250 6.23 0.40 -17.91
C THR A 250 7.02 1.31 -16.98
N TYR A 251 7.45 2.46 -17.51
CA TYR A 251 8.10 3.50 -16.74
C TYR A 251 7.04 4.46 -16.18
N ASN A 252 6.86 4.47 -14.86
CA ASN A 252 5.79 5.21 -14.18
C ASN A 252 6.35 6.13 -13.08
N PRO A 253 6.94 7.28 -13.44
CA PRO A 253 7.49 8.23 -12.47
C PRO A 253 6.41 8.77 -11.53
N ASP A 254 5.20 9.06 -12.02
CA ASP A 254 4.10 9.60 -11.22
C ASP A 254 3.63 8.64 -10.12
N SER A 255 3.81 7.32 -10.27
CA SER A 255 3.51 6.39 -9.16
C SER A 255 4.37 6.66 -7.91
N PHE A 256 5.50 7.34 -8.09
CA PHE A 256 6.39 7.78 -7.03
C PHE A 256 6.04 9.20 -6.55
N PHE A 257 5.58 10.11 -7.43
CA PHE A 257 5.35 11.54 -7.12
C PHE A 257 3.89 11.93 -6.80
N ASP A 258 2.88 11.30 -7.43
CA ASP A 258 1.45 11.48 -7.10
C ASP A 258 1.13 11.11 -5.63
N LEU A 259 2.07 10.43 -4.96
CA LEU A 259 2.00 10.07 -3.55
C LEU A 259 2.21 11.25 -2.60
N PHE A 260 2.80 12.35 -3.06
CA PHE A 260 3.40 13.35 -2.17
C PHE A 260 3.00 14.80 -2.43
N ASP A 261 2.13 15.07 -3.41
CA ASP A 261 1.61 16.42 -3.72
C ASP A 261 2.75 17.47 -3.87
N GLU A 262 3.96 17.04 -4.24
CA GLU A 262 5.09 17.93 -4.50
C GLU A 262 5.03 18.41 -5.95
N GLU A 263 5.09 19.73 -6.15
CA GLU A 263 5.26 20.31 -7.48
C GLU A 263 6.58 19.81 -8.07
N SER A 264 6.49 19.17 -9.24
CA SER A 264 7.64 18.69 -10.01
C SER A 264 8.69 19.80 -10.12
N THR A 265 9.88 19.59 -9.53
CA THR A 265 11.03 20.45 -9.84
C THR A 265 11.32 20.38 -11.33
N GLU A 266 12.01 21.38 -11.90
CA GLU A 266 12.31 21.46 -13.34
C GLU A 266 13.00 20.19 -13.89
N GLU A 267 13.67 19.41 -13.04
CA GLU A 267 14.32 18.13 -13.36
C GLU A 267 13.33 16.98 -13.70
N PHE A 268 12.07 17.10 -13.27
CA PHE A 268 11.03 16.06 -13.46
C PHE A 268 10.05 16.36 -14.60
N GLN A 269 10.07 17.56 -15.21
CA GLN A 269 9.23 17.85 -16.37
C GLN A 269 9.50 16.89 -17.55
N ASP A 270 10.77 16.52 -17.76
CA ASP A 270 11.19 15.54 -18.78
C ASP A 270 10.67 14.12 -18.47
N THR A 271 10.42 13.77 -17.20
CA THR A 271 9.93 12.42 -16.85
C THR A 271 8.47 12.19 -17.23
N SER A 272 7.63 13.24 -17.25
CA SER A 272 6.22 13.15 -17.66
C SER A 272 6.05 12.68 -19.12
N LEU A 273 6.98 13.04 -20.01
CA LEU A 273 6.96 12.65 -21.43
C LEU A 273 7.10 11.13 -21.64
N TYR A 274 7.74 10.46 -20.69
CA TYR A 274 8.01 9.02 -20.74
C TYR A 274 7.06 8.20 -19.86
N GLN A 275 6.13 8.84 -19.16
CA GLN A 275 5.17 8.15 -18.31
C GLN A 275 4.34 7.13 -19.10
N GLY A 276 4.18 5.93 -18.54
CA GLY A 276 3.45 4.83 -19.16
C GLY A 276 4.15 4.24 -20.39
N ARG A 277 5.35 4.69 -20.74
CA ARG A 277 6.12 4.09 -21.84
C ARG A 277 6.57 2.69 -21.43
N LYS A 278 6.42 1.74 -22.36
CA LYS A 278 6.92 0.38 -22.20
C LYS A 278 8.44 0.37 -22.12
N PHE A 279 8.99 -0.49 -21.26
CA PHE A 279 10.43 -0.64 -21.12
C PHE A 279 11.03 -1.39 -22.32
N GLU A 280 11.59 -0.63 -23.25
CA GLU A 280 12.20 -1.08 -24.51
C GLU A 280 13.45 -0.23 -24.82
N PRO A 281 14.34 -0.67 -25.75
CA PRO A 281 15.62 -0.01 -26.01
C PRO A 281 15.54 1.50 -26.27
N SER A 282 14.42 2.00 -26.77
CA SER A 282 14.17 3.43 -27.03
C SER A 282 14.18 4.30 -25.78
N ILE A 283 13.90 3.75 -24.59
CA ILE A 283 13.90 4.50 -23.33
C ILE A 283 15.10 4.17 -22.44
N TYR A 284 16.04 3.31 -22.89
CA TYR A 284 17.16 2.88 -22.06
C TYR A 284 18.07 4.04 -21.68
N SER A 285 18.39 4.94 -22.60
CA SER A 285 19.19 6.14 -22.28
C SER A 285 18.47 7.03 -21.26
N HIS A 286 17.16 7.23 -21.40
CA HIS A 286 16.39 7.99 -20.44
C HIS A 286 16.44 7.38 -19.04
N VAL A 287 16.32 6.05 -18.91
CA VAL A 287 16.32 5.35 -17.61
C VAL A 287 17.73 5.28 -17.01
N PHE A 288 18.75 4.97 -17.81
CA PHE A 288 20.09 4.61 -17.32
C PHE A 288 21.14 5.70 -17.47
N ASP A 289 20.91 6.78 -18.21
CA ASP A 289 21.91 7.86 -18.35
C ASP A 289 21.62 9.05 -17.42
N SER A 290 20.51 9.00 -16.67
CA SER A 290 20.17 10.05 -15.69
C SER A 290 21.19 10.14 -14.55
N PRO A 291 21.57 11.34 -14.09
CA PRO A 291 22.46 11.49 -12.94
C PRO A 291 21.87 10.88 -11.65
N THR A 292 20.55 10.78 -11.54
CA THR A 292 19.88 10.14 -10.40
C THR A 292 19.74 8.63 -10.61
N LEU A 293 19.79 7.85 -9.51
CA LEU A 293 19.48 6.42 -9.51
C LEU A 293 17.98 6.14 -9.33
N LEU A 294 17.13 7.16 -9.46
CA LEU A 294 15.68 7.07 -9.25
C LEU A 294 14.95 6.31 -10.37
N ARG A 295 15.32 6.61 -11.62
CA ARG A 295 14.57 6.15 -12.79
C ARG A 295 14.47 4.62 -12.94
N PRO A 296 15.53 3.82 -12.65
CA PRO A 296 15.41 2.36 -12.65
C PRO A 296 14.37 1.81 -11.66
N PHE A 297 14.11 2.50 -10.55
CA PHE A 297 13.12 2.10 -9.54
C PHE A 297 11.68 2.49 -9.91
N MET A 298 11.50 3.29 -10.95
CA MET A 298 10.21 3.68 -11.51
C MET A 298 9.72 2.71 -12.60
N LEU A 299 10.48 1.63 -12.87
CA LEU A 299 10.05 0.54 -13.74
C LEU A 299 9.12 -0.40 -12.97
N THR A 300 7.84 -0.30 -13.26
CA THR A 300 6.78 -1.08 -12.60
C THR A 300 6.25 -2.15 -13.53
N VAL A 301 5.87 -3.29 -12.95
CA VAL A 301 5.28 -4.43 -13.64
C VAL A 301 3.82 -4.55 -13.24
N ASP A 302 2.94 -4.62 -14.23
CA ASP A 302 1.51 -4.81 -14.03
C ASP A 302 0.94 -5.74 -15.11
N PHE A 303 -0.28 -6.23 -14.90
CA PHE A 303 -1.01 -6.96 -15.92
C PHE A 303 -1.29 -6.07 -17.11
N PHE A 304 -1.03 -6.63 -18.29
CA PHE A 304 -1.36 -5.99 -19.56
C PHE A 304 -2.82 -5.55 -19.65
N HIS A 305 -3.70 -6.37 -19.08
CA HIS A 305 -5.12 -6.13 -18.99
C HIS A 305 -5.71 -6.84 -17.78
N ARG A 306 -6.75 -6.27 -17.17
CA ARG A 306 -7.49 -6.90 -16.05
C ARG A 306 -7.93 -8.34 -16.34
N CYS A 307 -8.33 -8.65 -17.58
CA CYS A 307 -8.73 -10.00 -17.98
C CYS A 307 -7.59 -11.03 -17.84
N CYS A 308 -6.33 -10.61 -17.99
CA CYS A 308 -5.19 -11.48 -17.74
C CYS A 308 -5.14 -11.85 -16.25
N ARG A 309 -5.29 -10.86 -15.36
CA ARG A 309 -5.37 -11.08 -13.91
C ARG A 309 -6.56 -12.00 -13.57
N ASP A 310 -7.74 -11.69 -14.10
CA ASP A 310 -8.98 -12.46 -13.86
C ASP A 310 -8.82 -13.93 -14.30
N PHE A 311 -8.21 -14.17 -15.46
CA PHE A 311 -7.93 -15.53 -15.95
C PHE A 311 -7.05 -16.32 -14.98
N LEU A 312 -5.99 -15.69 -14.46
CA LEU A 312 -5.08 -16.36 -13.54
C LEU A 312 -5.72 -16.67 -12.20
N LEU A 313 -6.71 -15.89 -11.78
CA LEU A 313 -7.45 -16.11 -10.54
C LEU A 313 -8.43 -17.29 -10.62
N PHE A 314 -8.65 -17.90 -11.80
CA PHE A 314 -9.49 -19.09 -11.88
C PHE A 314 -8.91 -20.26 -11.06
N PRO A 315 -9.74 -21.01 -10.30
CA PRO A 315 -9.26 -22.05 -9.39
C PRO A 315 -8.36 -23.12 -10.03
N HIS A 316 -8.69 -23.53 -11.26
CA HIS A 316 -7.89 -24.50 -12.01
C HIS A 316 -6.53 -23.94 -12.44
N ILE A 317 -6.45 -22.65 -12.79
CA ILE A 317 -5.19 -21.98 -13.14
C ILE A 317 -4.35 -21.76 -11.88
N GLN A 318 -4.95 -21.33 -10.77
CA GLN A 318 -4.26 -21.25 -9.48
C GLN A 318 -3.66 -22.60 -9.06
N SER A 319 -4.41 -23.68 -9.22
CA SER A 319 -3.94 -25.04 -8.93
C SER A 319 -2.74 -25.42 -9.81
N LEU A 320 -2.78 -25.05 -11.10
CA LEU A 320 -1.67 -25.28 -12.03
C LEU A 320 -0.43 -24.46 -11.66
N LEU A 321 -0.58 -23.18 -11.31
CA LEU A 321 0.53 -22.34 -10.85
C LEU A 321 1.19 -22.96 -9.60
N HIS A 322 0.39 -23.36 -8.61
CA HIS A 322 0.89 -24.01 -7.41
C HIS A 322 1.60 -25.33 -7.71
N GLN A 323 1.12 -26.12 -8.67
CA GLN A 323 1.78 -27.36 -9.07
C GLN A 323 3.23 -27.11 -9.54
N TYR A 324 3.47 -26.05 -10.32
CA TYR A 324 4.80 -25.70 -10.81
C TYR A 324 5.76 -25.20 -9.72
N THR A 325 5.23 -24.69 -8.61
CA THR A 325 6.03 -24.23 -7.45
C THR A 325 6.07 -25.22 -6.29
N GLY A 326 5.40 -26.37 -6.38
CA GLY A 326 5.28 -27.34 -5.29
C GLY A 326 4.34 -26.90 -4.16
N GLY A 327 3.44 -25.95 -4.44
CA GLY A 327 2.51 -25.34 -3.48
C GLY A 327 2.31 -23.86 -3.76
N ARG A 328 1.61 -23.16 -2.85
CA ARG A 328 1.51 -21.69 -2.86
C ARG A 328 2.90 -21.09 -2.71
N TYR A 329 3.26 -20.17 -3.62
CA TYR A 329 4.51 -19.45 -3.52
C TYR A 329 4.39 -18.26 -2.58
N ASP A 330 5.34 -18.09 -1.67
CA ASP A 330 5.37 -16.97 -0.73
C ASP A 330 5.92 -15.70 -1.43
N ALA A 331 5.05 -15.05 -2.19
CA ALA A 331 5.35 -13.81 -2.91
C ALA A 331 5.74 -12.67 -1.96
N ARG A 332 5.09 -12.57 -0.79
CA ARG A 332 5.40 -11.56 0.23
C ARG A 332 6.83 -11.72 0.71
N MET A 333 7.24 -12.96 1.04
CA MET A 333 8.62 -13.27 1.42
C MET A 333 9.62 -12.89 0.32
N LEU A 334 9.36 -13.26 -0.94
CA LEU A 334 10.23 -12.87 -2.06
C LEU A 334 10.40 -11.35 -2.16
N ILE A 335 9.29 -10.59 -2.14
CA ILE A 335 9.30 -9.13 -2.27
C ILE A 335 10.04 -8.49 -1.09
N ILE A 336 9.80 -8.95 0.14
CA ILE A 336 10.51 -8.46 1.34
C ILE A 336 12.02 -8.71 1.19
N ASN A 337 12.43 -9.92 0.80
CA ASN A 337 13.85 -10.29 0.67
C ASN A 337 14.55 -9.54 -0.46
N ALA A 338 13.88 -9.37 -1.60
CA ALA A 338 14.34 -8.54 -2.70
C ALA A 338 14.55 -7.09 -2.26
N ARG A 339 13.61 -6.55 -1.48
CA ARG A 339 13.66 -5.16 -1.00
C ARG A 339 14.64 -4.96 0.13
N ILE A 340 14.88 -5.93 1.01
CA ILE A 340 15.99 -5.91 1.97
C ILE A 340 17.32 -5.77 1.21
N SER A 341 17.52 -6.58 0.17
CA SER A 341 18.76 -6.55 -0.62
C SER A 341 18.93 -5.22 -1.36
N GLN A 342 17.85 -4.68 -1.95
CA GLN A 342 17.86 -3.35 -2.56
C GLN A 342 18.18 -2.25 -1.53
N PHE A 343 17.53 -2.30 -0.36
CA PHE A 343 17.71 -1.32 0.71
C PHE A 343 19.16 -1.26 1.18
N LEU A 344 19.77 -2.41 1.45
CA LEU A 344 21.16 -2.49 1.90
C LEU A 344 22.15 -2.03 0.81
N ALA A 345 21.88 -2.35 -0.45
CA ALA A 345 22.70 -1.89 -1.58
C ALA A 345 22.64 -0.35 -1.75
N LEU A 346 21.51 0.28 -1.41
CA LEU A 346 21.35 1.74 -1.50
C LEU A 346 22.04 2.51 -0.35
N GLN A 347 22.34 1.86 0.79
CA GLN A 347 22.94 2.54 1.94
C GLN A 347 24.28 3.21 1.63
N ASN A 348 25.02 2.69 0.64
CA ASN A 348 26.32 3.19 0.25
C ASN A 348 26.27 4.29 -0.83
N ILE A 349 25.08 4.81 -1.14
CA ILE A 349 24.84 5.68 -2.31
C ILE A 349 24.13 6.96 -1.89
N GLU A 350 24.77 8.11 -2.11
CA GLU A 350 24.22 9.42 -1.73
C GLU A 350 22.91 9.77 -2.44
N CYS A 351 22.79 9.45 -3.73
CA CYS A 351 21.59 9.74 -4.52
C CYS A 351 20.45 8.69 -4.36
N GLY A 352 20.65 7.66 -3.53
CA GLY A 352 19.67 6.60 -3.25
C GLY A 352 18.73 6.90 -2.09
N ARG A 353 18.92 8.02 -1.38
CA ARG A 353 18.30 8.30 -0.06
C ARG A 353 16.77 8.29 -0.07
N SER A 354 16.13 8.99 -1.01
CA SER A 354 14.67 9.04 -1.10
C SER A 354 14.04 7.67 -1.39
N ILE A 355 14.72 6.83 -2.18
CA ILE A 355 14.28 5.46 -2.43
C ILE A 355 14.48 4.60 -1.18
N SER A 356 15.61 4.74 -0.50
CA SER A 356 15.90 3.98 0.72
C SER A 356 14.84 4.22 1.79
N LEU A 357 14.37 5.46 1.96
CA LEU A 357 13.29 5.81 2.89
C LEU A 357 11.95 5.17 2.50
N GLY A 358 11.61 5.16 1.20
CA GLY A 358 10.42 4.48 0.71
C GLY A 358 10.47 2.97 0.93
N ILE A 359 11.60 2.34 0.58
CA ILE A 359 11.79 0.91 0.80
C ILE A 359 11.78 0.58 2.31
N ALA A 360 12.43 1.38 3.14
CA ALA A 360 12.40 1.20 4.60
C ALA A 360 10.98 1.27 5.15
N SER A 361 10.20 2.27 4.70
CA SER A 361 8.79 2.42 5.05
C SER A 361 8.00 1.15 4.72
N TYR A 362 8.10 0.66 3.48
CA TYR A 362 7.46 -0.59 3.08
C TYR A 362 7.89 -1.76 3.97
N LEU A 363 9.19 -1.91 4.23
CA LEU A 363 9.72 -3.05 4.98
C LEU A 363 9.22 -3.07 6.43
N VAL A 364 9.22 -1.93 7.13
CA VAL A 364 8.73 -1.90 8.53
C VAL A 364 7.24 -2.23 8.62
N SER A 365 6.44 -1.80 7.64
CA SER A 365 5.02 -2.13 7.57
C SER A 365 4.79 -3.60 7.19
N ALA A 366 5.52 -4.11 6.21
CA ALA A 366 5.43 -5.49 5.74
C ALA A 366 5.79 -6.51 6.83
N LEU A 367 6.68 -6.15 7.76
CA LEU A 367 7.04 -6.98 8.91
C LEU A 367 6.02 -6.88 10.06
N SER A 368 5.06 -5.96 9.98
CA SER A 368 4.10 -5.66 11.03
C SER A 368 2.66 -6.09 10.71
N VAL A 369 2.46 -6.67 9.53
CA VAL A 369 1.19 -7.32 9.13
C VAL A 369 0.85 -8.50 10.05
N PRO A 370 -0.44 -8.84 10.23
CA PRO A 370 -0.87 -9.85 11.20
C PRO A 370 -0.17 -11.20 11.11
N GLU A 371 0.13 -11.69 9.90
CA GLU A 371 0.79 -12.98 9.70
C GLU A 371 2.27 -12.98 10.09
N TRP A 372 2.90 -11.80 10.12
CA TRP A 372 4.35 -11.67 10.31
C TRP A 372 4.72 -11.01 11.64
N LYS A 373 3.89 -10.14 12.20
CA LYS A 373 4.26 -9.36 13.39
C LYS A 373 4.65 -10.19 14.60
N GLU A 374 4.19 -11.43 14.68
CA GLU A 374 4.55 -12.41 15.72
C GLU A 374 5.50 -13.52 15.24
N ALA A 375 5.88 -13.52 13.97
CA ALA A 375 6.67 -14.59 13.35
C ALA A 375 8.18 -14.42 13.59
N ALA A 376 8.88 -15.55 13.75
CA ALA A 376 10.34 -15.57 13.90
C ALA A 376 11.09 -15.00 12.68
N VAL A 377 10.53 -15.14 11.48
CA VAL A 377 11.09 -14.57 10.24
C VAL A 377 11.19 -13.04 10.31
N SER A 378 10.21 -12.39 10.96
CA SER A 378 10.19 -10.94 11.14
C SER A 378 11.25 -10.48 12.10
N ILE A 379 11.54 -11.25 13.15
CA ILE A 379 12.67 -10.99 14.05
C ILE A 379 13.97 -10.98 13.25
N ARG A 380 14.18 -11.99 12.39
CA ARG A 380 15.41 -12.10 11.60
C ARG A 380 15.54 -10.95 10.60
N ALA A 381 14.48 -10.64 9.86
CA ALA A 381 14.44 -9.50 8.94
C ALA A 381 14.70 -8.17 9.66
N ALA A 382 14.06 -7.95 10.80
CA ALA A 382 14.24 -6.76 11.62
C ALA A 382 15.69 -6.57 12.08
N ARG A 383 16.38 -7.65 12.47
CA ARG A 383 17.80 -7.59 12.83
C ARG A 383 18.71 -7.18 11.68
N ILE A 384 18.40 -7.63 10.46
CA ILE A 384 19.14 -7.25 9.26
C ILE A 384 18.94 -5.76 8.96
N LEU A 385 17.71 -5.27 9.15
CA LEU A 385 17.34 -3.87 8.88
C LEU A 385 17.84 -2.89 9.94
N GLN A 386 17.92 -3.31 11.19
CA GLN A 386 18.29 -2.47 12.33
C GLN A 386 19.49 -1.54 12.08
N PRO A 387 20.70 -2.03 11.73
CA PRO A 387 21.85 -1.16 11.58
C PRO A 387 21.68 -0.15 10.43
N ALA A 388 21.03 -0.55 9.34
CA ALA A 388 20.81 0.29 8.17
C ALA A 388 19.74 1.37 8.42
N ILE A 389 18.70 1.08 9.20
CA ILE A 389 17.70 2.08 9.57
C ILE A 389 18.26 3.05 10.64
N GLU A 390 19.03 2.56 11.62
CA GLU A 390 19.62 3.43 12.65
C GLU A 390 20.66 4.40 12.06
N ALA A 391 21.27 4.05 10.93
CA ALA A 391 22.10 4.96 10.16
C ALA A 391 21.34 6.21 9.71
N PHE A 392 20.01 6.17 9.50
CA PHE A 392 19.19 7.35 9.18
C PHE A 392 19.10 8.39 10.29
N SER A 393 19.59 8.10 11.49
CA SER A 393 19.53 9.03 12.60
C SER A 393 20.36 10.31 12.37
N CYS A 394 21.34 10.33 11.47
CA CYS A 394 22.21 11.48 11.24
C CYS A 394 21.71 12.51 10.19
N TYR A 395 20.44 12.44 9.78
CA TYR A 395 19.93 13.17 8.61
C TYR A 395 19.03 14.36 8.93
N ASP A 396 19.07 15.37 8.06
CA ASP A 396 18.19 16.53 8.08
C ASP A 396 16.88 16.23 7.33
N VAL A 397 15.77 16.21 8.06
CA VAL A 397 14.43 15.80 7.58
C VAL A 397 13.77 16.90 6.72
N ALA A 398 14.39 18.07 6.60
CA ALA A 398 13.88 19.21 5.82
C ALA A 398 13.74 18.97 4.30
N SER A 399 14.17 17.83 3.77
CA SER A 399 14.22 17.53 2.32
C SER A 399 13.60 16.19 1.93
N SER A 400 12.78 15.60 2.81
CA SER A 400 12.25 14.24 2.60
C SER A 400 10.92 14.24 1.85
N PRO A 401 10.69 13.31 0.91
CA PRO A 401 9.52 13.30 0.03
C PRO A 401 8.24 12.84 0.73
N GLY A 402 8.12 12.84 2.06
CA GLY A 402 6.86 12.57 2.76
C GLY A 402 6.52 11.08 2.97
N TRP A 403 7.53 10.19 3.03
CA TRP A 403 7.29 8.80 3.44
C TRP A 403 6.86 8.73 4.90
N TYR A 404 5.99 7.79 5.27
CA TYR A 404 5.48 7.76 6.64
C TYR A 404 6.55 7.43 7.70
N ILE A 405 7.67 6.80 7.32
CA ILE A 405 8.81 6.63 8.24
C ILE A 405 9.47 7.98 8.58
N ASP A 406 9.32 9.00 7.73
CA ASP A 406 9.88 10.33 7.93
C ASP A 406 9.29 11.01 9.17
N PHE A 407 8.03 10.73 9.52
CA PHE A 407 7.42 11.21 10.76
C PHE A 407 8.08 10.64 12.02
N VAL A 408 8.71 9.47 11.91
CA VAL A 408 9.51 8.88 13.00
C VAL A 408 10.92 9.46 12.98
N LEU A 409 11.52 9.61 11.79
CA LEU A 409 12.86 10.15 11.63
C LEU A 409 12.96 11.63 12.04
N ALA A 410 11.90 12.42 11.80
CA ALA A 410 11.77 13.83 12.18
C ALA A 410 12.09 14.10 13.65
N SER A 411 11.64 13.22 14.54
CA SER A 411 11.83 13.35 15.98
C SER A 411 12.89 12.40 16.54
N TRP A 412 13.57 11.63 15.69
CA TRP A 412 14.47 10.54 16.09
C TRP A 412 15.58 10.99 17.04
N GLN A 413 16.22 12.12 16.74
CA GLN A 413 17.33 12.65 17.54
C GLN A 413 16.88 13.29 18.86
N GLU A 414 15.75 14.00 18.85
CA GLU A 414 15.16 14.62 20.05
C GLU A 414 14.66 13.55 21.01
N GLU A 415 13.93 12.56 20.47
CA GLU A 415 13.33 11.49 21.24
C GLU A 415 14.34 10.41 21.65
N LYS A 416 15.60 10.50 21.18
CA LYS A 416 16.65 9.48 21.34
C LYS A 416 16.13 8.09 20.95
N SER A 417 15.53 8.04 19.77
CA SER A 417 14.93 6.85 19.19
C SER A 417 16.00 5.90 18.68
N ASN A 418 15.60 4.63 18.57
CA ASN A 418 16.37 3.56 17.99
C ASN A 418 15.41 2.61 17.25
N PHE A 419 15.95 1.55 16.65
CA PHE A 419 15.11 0.59 15.93
C PHE A 419 14.04 -0.06 16.82
N LEU A 420 14.32 -0.27 18.11
CA LEU A 420 13.33 -0.82 19.04
C LEU A 420 12.11 0.11 19.23
N THR A 421 12.33 1.42 19.34
CA THR A 421 11.20 2.37 19.41
C THR A 421 10.41 2.45 18.10
N LEU A 422 11.09 2.31 16.95
CA LEU A 422 10.44 2.17 15.65
C LEU A 422 9.59 0.90 15.58
N ALA A 423 10.14 -0.24 16.04
CA ALA A 423 9.44 -1.51 16.11
C ALA A 423 8.16 -1.43 16.98
N ILE A 424 8.16 -0.61 18.03
CA ILE A 424 6.96 -0.32 18.84
C ILE A 424 5.96 0.54 18.06
N ASP A 425 6.43 1.61 17.40
CA ASP A 425 5.57 2.48 16.57
C ASP A 425 4.85 1.68 15.47
N PHE A 426 5.42 0.56 15.00
CA PHE A 426 4.83 -0.29 13.96
C PHE A 426 4.14 -1.58 14.45
N ASP A 427 4.20 -1.94 15.74
CA ASP A 427 3.72 -3.24 16.29
C ASP A 427 4.47 -4.47 15.75
N MET A 428 5.80 -4.39 15.59
CA MET A 428 6.66 -5.56 15.32
C MET A 428 6.81 -6.44 16.57
N ARG A 429 5.70 -7.03 17.02
CA ARG A 429 5.51 -7.59 18.36
C ARG A 429 6.54 -8.63 18.75
N ALA A 430 6.83 -9.60 17.90
CA ALA A 430 7.83 -10.64 18.19
C ALA A 430 9.23 -10.05 18.39
N TYR A 431 9.61 -9.04 17.59
CA TYR A 431 10.89 -8.37 17.77
C TYR A 431 10.93 -7.59 19.09
N CYS A 432 9.89 -6.80 19.38
CA CYS A 432 9.77 -6.07 20.65
C CYS A 432 9.82 -7.03 21.85
N MET A 433 9.08 -8.15 21.79
CA MET A 433 9.07 -9.15 22.86
C MET A 433 10.39 -9.92 22.99
N ALA A 434 11.20 -10.01 21.94
CA ALA A 434 12.50 -10.68 22.00
C ALA A 434 13.61 -9.77 22.53
N TYR A 435 13.55 -8.46 22.23
CA TYR A 435 14.68 -7.55 22.44
C TYR A 435 14.45 -6.42 23.45
N LEU A 436 13.21 -6.16 23.87
CA LEU A 436 12.93 -5.18 24.91
C LEU A 436 13.40 -5.70 26.27
N THR A 437 14.35 -4.98 26.90
CA THR A 437 14.88 -5.31 28.23
C THR A 437 14.48 -4.29 29.29
N GLU A 438 14.61 -4.67 30.56
CA GLU A 438 14.38 -3.79 31.70
C GLU A 438 15.30 -2.55 31.68
N ASP A 439 16.59 -2.76 31.44
CA ASP A 439 17.58 -1.68 31.35
C ASP A 439 17.20 -0.65 30.27
N GLN A 440 16.70 -1.11 29.11
CA GLN A 440 16.27 -0.22 28.03
C GLN A 440 15.05 0.61 28.42
N VAL A 441 14.13 0.06 29.22
CA VAL A 441 12.94 0.78 29.71
C VAL A 441 13.35 1.85 30.72
N GLN A 442 14.19 1.51 31.70
CA GLN A 442 14.55 2.41 32.79
C GLN A 442 15.58 3.47 32.37
N ALA A 443 16.54 3.12 31.51
CA ALA A 443 17.60 4.03 31.09
C ALA A 443 17.23 4.89 29.86
N LYS A 444 16.01 4.76 29.32
CA LYS A 444 15.60 5.49 28.11
C LYS A 444 15.60 6.99 28.35
N LYS A 445 16.44 7.70 27.60
CA LYS A 445 16.44 9.18 27.52
C LYS A 445 15.50 9.64 26.41
N GLY A 446 15.08 10.91 26.44
CA GLY A 446 14.17 11.48 25.44
C GLY A 446 12.72 11.04 25.68
N ARG A 447 12.06 10.49 24.66
CA ARG A 447 10.68 9.97 24.78
C ARG A 447 10.69 8.61 25.52
N PRO A 448 9.98 8.46 26.65
CA PRO A 448 9.90 7.19 27.38
C PRO A 448 9.24 6.07 26.57
N ILE A 449 9.67 4.82 26.75
CA ILE A 449 9.07 3.65 26.04
C ILE A 449 7.58 3.52 26.35
N LEU A 450 7.19 3.78 27.60
CA LEU A 450 5.78 3.79 28.02
C LEU A 450 4.93 4.77 27.18
N ASP A 451 5.51 5.91 26.83
CA ASP A 451 4.83 6.94 26.05
C ASP A 451 4.69 6.56 24.56
N TYR A 452 5.62 5.80 24.00
CA TYR A 452 5.48 5.22 22.65
C TYR A 452 4.26 4.31 22.55
N ILE A 453 4.04 3.48 23.56
CA ILE A 453 2.95 2.50 23.58
C ILE A 453 1.60 3.19 23.83
N LEU A 454 1.55 4.12 24.79
CA LEU A 454 0.29 4.78 25.18
C LEU A 454 -0.20 5.80 24.14
N ARG A 455 0.72 6.46 23.44
CA ARG A 455 0.40 7.48 22.42
C ARG A 455 0.99 7.07 21.07
N PRO A 456 0.40 6.08 20.37
CA PRO A 456 0.91 5.63 19.09
C PRO A 456 0.98 6.79 18.09
N ARG A 457 2.11 6.91 17.38
CA ARG A 457 2.35 8.03 16.45
C ARG A 457 1.36 8.08 15.31
N PHE A 458 0.94 6.92 14.82
CA PHE A 458 0.09 6.78 13.64
C PHE A 458 -1.41 6.72 13.95
N ALA A 459 -1.83 7.00 15.20
CA ALA A 459 -3.23 6.98 15.64
C ALA A 459 -4.08 8.15 15.07
N THR A 460 -4.14 8.28 13.74
CA THR A 460 -4.89 9.30 13.00
C THR A 460 -5.41 8.73 11.67
N GLU A 461 -6.52 9.26 11.15
CA GLU A 461 -7.14 8.82 9.88
C GLU A 461 -6.19 8.90 8.66
N GLN A 462 -5.18 9.76 8.71
CA GLN A 462 -4.20 9.89 7.62
C GLN A 462 -3.32 8.65 7.45
N PHE A 463 -3.19 7.83 8.49
CA PHE A 463 -2.33 6.66 8.55
C PHE A 463 -3.12 5.38 8.83
N LEU A 464 -4.39 5.30 8.38
CA LEU A 464 -5.17 4.08 8.51
C LEU A 464 -4.37 2.89 7.97
N ASN A 465 -4.29 1.84 8.79
CA ASN A 465 -3.54 0.62 8.51
C ASN A 465 -2.02 0.79 8.40
N ILE A 466 -1.43 1.86 8.96
CA ILE A 466 0.02 2.03 9.07
C ILE A 466 0.41 2.07 10.54
N GLY A 467 1.29 1.16 10.94
CA GLY A 467 1.79 1.05 12.31
C GLY A 467 0.71 0.91 13.39
N SER A 468 1.11 1.15 14.63
CA SER A 468 0.25 1.04 15.81
C SER A 468 -0.83 2.13 15.82
N GLN A 469 -2.09 1.70 15.84
CA GLN A 469 -3.26 2.60 15.91
C GLN A 469 -3.81 2.75 17.33
N VAL A 470 -3.57 1.77 18.20
CA VAL A 470 -4.04 1.72 19.58
C VAL A 470 -2.91 1.20 20.50
N PRO A 471 -2.99 1.46 21.81
CA PRO A 471 -1.99 0.94 22.74
C PRO A 471 -1.92 -0.59 22.70
N ASN A 472 -0.71 -1.13 22.51
CA ASN A 472 -0.46 -2.57 22.62
C ASN A 472 -0.43 -2.96 24.11
N ILE A 473 -1.44 -3.70 24.56
CA ILE A 473 -1.65 -4.07 25.97
C ILE A 473 -0.57 -5.03 26.49
N ASP A 474 -0.09 -5.95 25.65
CA ASP A 474 0.94 -6.91 26.05
C ASP A 474 2.28 -6.21 26.27
N LEU A 475 2.64 -5.29 25.37
CA LEU A 475 3.83 -4.45 25.54
C LEU A 475 3.68 -3.52 26.74
N LEU A 476 2.50 -2.92 26.93
CA LEU A 476 2.20 -2.07 28.09
C LEU A 476 2.40 -2.83 29.41
N HIS A 477 1.87 -4.05 29.52
CA HIS A 477 2.04 -4.89 30.70
C HIS A 477 3.52 -5.15 30.99
N ARG A 478 4.27 -5.48 29.93
CA ARG A 478 5.70 -5.76 30.03
C ARG A 478 6.50 -4.55 30.48
N VAL A 479 6.33 -3.37 29.87
CA VAL A 479 7.10 -2.17 30.24
C VAL A 479 6.80 -1.72 31.67
N LEU A 480 5.55 -1.84 32.11
CA LEU A 480 5.16 -1.52 33.50
C LEU A 480 5.77 -2.52 34.50
N THR A 481 5.90 -3.80 34.11
CA THR A 481 6.59 -4.81 34.93
C THR A 481 8.09 -4.55 35.00
N PHE A 482 8.69 -4.00 33.94
CA PHE A 482 10.08 -3.54 33.90
C PHE A 482 10.31 -2.19 34.60
N GLY A 483 9.33 -1.67 35.33
CA GLY A 483 9.49 -0.46 36.14
C GLY A 483 9.36 0.85 35.36
N ALA A 484 8.68 0.86 34.21
CA ALA A 484 8.31 2.11 33.56
C ALA A 484 7.42 2.95 34.48
N ASP A 485 7.83 4.19 34.78
CA ASP A 485 7.10 5.10 35.66
C ASP A 485 5.94 5.81 34.92
N PRO A 486 4.66 5.57 35.30
CA PRO A 486 3.51 6.28 34.76
C PRO A 486 3.58 7.81 34.92
N ASN A 487 4.27 8.27 35.96
CA ASN A 487 4.42 9.67 36.31
C ASN A 487 5.73 10.28 35.80
N GLY A 488 6.54 9.50 35.09
CA GLY A 488 7.76 9.96 34.46
C GLY A 488 7.50 11.16 33.54
N LEU A 489 8.43 12.11 33.51
CA LEU A 489 8.26 13.36 32.78
C LEU A 489 8.77 13.23 31.34
N TYR A 490 7.98 13.73 30.40
CA TYR A 490 8.37 13.95 29.01
C TYR A 490 7.92 15.36 28.58
N GLN A 491 8.85 16.16 28.05
CA GLN A 491 8.62 17.58 27.73
C GLN A 491 8.00 18.39 28.90
N GLY A 492 8.40 18.04 30.13
CA GLY A 492 7.96 18.71 31.36
C GLY A 492 6.53 18.38 31.81
N VAL A 493 5.92 17.33 31.26
CA VAL A 493 4.58 16.82 31.62
C VAL A 493 4.67 15.32 31.89
N SER A 494 3.87 14.79 32.84
CA SER A 494 3.87 13.34 33.07
C SER A 494 3.31 12.57 31.87
N VAL A 495 3.86 11.38 31.61
CA VAL A 495 3.36 10.45 30.57
C VAL A 495 1.86 10.17 30.77
N TRP A 496 1.42 10.01 32.02
CA TRP A 496 0.01 9.85 32.35
C TRP A 496 -0.88 11.03 31.91
N ALA A 497 -0.48 12.27 32.19
CA ALA A 497 -1.24 13.46 31.79
C ALA A 497 -1.28 13.62 30.26
N LEU A 498 -0.16 13.32 29.58
CA LEU A 498 -0.08 13.31 28.12
C LEU A 498 -1.02 12.26 27.51
N PHE A 499 -1.07 11.06 28.10
CA PHE A 499 -1.96 10.00 27.65
C PHE A 499 -3.44 10.38 27.81
N LEU A 500 -3.87 10.86 28.98
CA LEU A 500 -5.24 11.33 29.19
C LEU A 500 -5.65 12.42 28.20
N SER A 501 -4.72 13.36 27.93
CA SER A 501 -4.95 14.43 26.96
C SER A 501 -5.08 13.91 25.52
N SER A 502 -4.34 12.86 25.17
CA SER A 502 -4.46 12.19 23.86
C SER A 502 -5.78 11.43 23.71
N VAL A 503 -6.26 10.78 24.78
CA VAL A 503 -7.57 10.11 24.80
C VAL A 503 -8.69 11.13 24.64
N ALA A 504 -8.62 12.26 25.33
CA ALA A 504 -9.60 13.35 25.17
C ALA A 504 -9.65 13.87 23.72
N GLU A 505 -8.50 14.11 23.09
CA GLU A 505 -8.41 14.54 21.68
C GLU A 505 -8.99 13.49 20.73
N TRP A 506 -8.69 12.22 20.97
CA TRP A 506 -9.23 11.11 20.19
C TRP A 506 -10.76 11.02 20.27
N LEU A 507 -11.34 11.16 21.47
CA LEU A 507 -12.78 11.15 21.68
C LEU A 507 -13.49 12.34 21.03
N GLN A 508 -12.92 13.54 21.13
CA GLN A 508 -13.50 14.75 20.53
C GLN A 508 -13.59 14.70 19.01
N ARG A 509 -12.64 14.03 18.35
CA ARG A 509 -12.62 13.90 16.90
C ARG A 509 -13.63 12.88 16.35
N GLY A 510 -14.27 12.09 17.23
CA GLY A 510 -15.34 11.17 16.84
C GLY A 510 -14.86 9.98 15.99
N PHE A 511 -13.58 9.62 16.09
CA PHE A 511 -12.98 8.57 15.27
C PHE A 511 -13.49 7.16 15.58
N HIS A 512 -13.21 6.22 14.67
CA HIS A 512 -13.57 4.80 14.70
C HIS A 512 -13.44 4.16 16.09
N THR A 513 -14.55 4.20 16.83
CA THR A 513 -14.71 3.59 18.15
C THR A 513 -15.24 2.18 18.00
N SER A 514 -14.49 1.32 17.29
CA SER A 514 -14.74 -0.11 17.40
C SER A 514 -14.70 -0.50 18.88
N ALA A 515 -15.50 -1.50 19.27
CA ALA A 515 -15.49 -2.01 20.64
C ALA A 515 -14.06 -2.42 21.06
N THR A 516 -13.30 -3.01 20.13
CA THR A 516 -11.91 -3.43 20.32
C THR A 516 -10.96 -2.27 20.64
N ASN A 517 -11.06 -1.15 19.93
CA ASN A 517 -10.21 0.02 20.20
C ASN A 517 -10.54 0.61 21.58
N LYS A 518 -11.84 0.70 21.90
CA LYS A 518 -12.29 1.18 23.22
C LYS A 518 -11.77 0.30 24.35
N GLU A 519 -11.83 -1.02 24.18
CA GLU A 519 -11.33 -1.98 25.15
C GLU A 519 -9.83 -1.79 25.40
N ALA A 520 -9.03 -1.62 24.34
CA ALA A 520 -7.59 -1.36 24.50
C ALA A 520 -7.31 -0.09 25.33
N TYR A 521 -7.98 1.03 25.04
CA TYR A 521 -7.80 2.25 25.84
C TYR A 521 -8.28 2.08 27.29
N LEU A 522 -9.39 1.36 27.53
CA LEU A 522 -9.87 1.07 28.88
C LEU A 522 -8.88 0.21 29.67
N MET A 523 -8.32 -0.83 29.06
CA MET A 523 -7.29 -1.66 29.66
C MET A 523 -6.04 -0.84 29.98
N ALA A 524 -5.59 0.01 29.05
CA ALA A 524 -4.45 0.89 29.27
C ALA A 524 -4.66 1.86 30.44
N LEU A 525 -5.82 2.52 30.53
CA LEU A 525 -6.17 3.39 31.65
C LEU A 525 -6.17 2.63 32.99
N ARG A 526 -6.74 1.42 33.01
CA ARG A 526 -6.77 0.54 34.20
C ARG A 526 -5.37 0.16 34.66
N MET A 527 -4.52 -0.24 33.73
CA MET A 527 -3.15 -0.66 34.03
C MET A 527 -2.31 0.48 34.57
N MET A 528 -2.48 1.69 34.02
CA MET A 528 -1.78 2.89 34.50
C MET A 528 -2.18 3.22 35.95
N ILE A 529 -3.48 3.23 36.28
CA ILE A 529 -3.95 3.50 37.65
C ILE A 529 -3.44 2.44 38.62
N ASN A 530 -3.60 1.15 38.30
CA ASN A 530 -3.09 0.05 39.12
C ASN A 530 -1.56 0.09 39.36
N ARG A 531 -0.82 0.81 38.53
CA ARG A 531 0.64 0.97 38.63
C ARG A 531 1.06 2.33 39.19
N GLY A 532 0.14 3.01 39.88
CA GLY A 532 0.46 4.22 40.66
C GLY A 532 0.42 5.52 39.85
N ALA A 533 -0.32 5.58 38.74
CA ALA A 533 -0.53 6.84 38.04
C ALA A 533 -1.18 7.90 38.96
N ALA A 534 -0.64 9.12 38.95
CA ALA A 534 -1.08 10.19 39.83
C ALA A 534 -2.57 10.50 39.63
N LEU A 535 -3.31 10.58 40.74
CA LEU A 535 -4.75 10.83 40.75
C LEU A 535 -5.12 12.31 40.79
N VAL A 536 -4.13 13.18 40.96
CA VAL A 536 -4.27 14.65 40.93
C VAL A 536 -3.22 15.19 39.97
N LEU A 537 -3.65 15.97 38.98
CA LEU A 537 -2.79 16.49 37.92
C LEU A 537 -2.88 18.01 37.83
N PRO A 538 -1.76 18.74 37.70
CA PRO A 538 -1.78 20.18 37.46
C PRO A 538 -2.59 20.52 36.19
N CYS A 539 -3.47 21.52 36.26
CA CYS A 539 -4.29 21.94 35.11
C CYS A 539 -3.40 22.37 33.93
N SER A 540 -2.24 22.96 34.22
CA SER A 540 -1.25 23.41 33.23
C SER A 540 -0.71 22.28 32.35
N TRP A 541 -0.73 21.03 32.82
CA TRP A 541 -0.28 19.85 32.09
C TRP A 541 -1.33 19.33 31.11
N VAL A 542 -2.60 19.51 31.47
CA VAL A 542 -3.76 18.92 30.79
C VAL A 542 -4.35 19.88 29.71
N LEU A 543 -4.09 21.19 29.85
CA LEU A 543 -4.67 22.24 29.00
C LEU A 543 -3.78 22.72 27.83
N SER A 544 -2.50 22.30 27.73
CA SER A 544 -1.58 22.88 26.73
C SER A 544 -1.73 22.25 25.34
N GLU A 545 -2.27 23.03 24.38
CA GLU A 545 -2.54 22.62 22.99
C GLU A 545 -1.31 22.07 22.23
N GLY A 546 -0.10 22.53 22.57
CA GLY A 546 1.12 22.30 21.80
C GLY A 546 1.94 21.06 22.17
N ARG A 547 1.82 20.51 23.38
CA ARG A 547 2.71 19.42 23.87
C ARG A 547 2.19 18.00 23.62
N CYS A 548 0.93 17.88 23.20
CA CYS A 548 0.32 16.58 22.91
C CYS A 548 0.56 16.11 21.47
N ARG A 549 1.00 17.00 20.57
CA ARG A 549 1.25 16.67 19.17
C ARG A 549 2.71 16.23 19.03
N LEU A 550 2.92 14.92 18.83
CA LEU A 550 4.19 14.42 18.32
C LEU A 550 4.48 15.19 17.02
N HIS A 551 5.60 15.92 17.01
CA HIS A 551 5.93 17.00 16.08
C HIS A 551 5.44 16.75 14.64
N ARG A 552 4.41 17.47 14.21
CA ARG A 552 4.05 17.54 12.78
C ARG A 552 5.07 18.45 12.10
N TYR A 553 5.80 17.92 11.14
CA TYR A 553 6.37 18.74 10.07
C TYR A 553 5.23 19.51 9.40
N GLY A 554 5.48 20.79 9.13
CA GLY A 554 4.48 21.73 8.65
C GLY A 554 3.92 21.32 7.29
N LEU A 555 2.61 21.08 7.25
CA LEU A 555 1.71 21.39 6.15
C LEU A 555 0.28 21.33 6.74
N PHE A 556 -0.47 22.41 6.55
CA PHE A 556 -1.84 22.65 7.01
C PHE A 556 -2.04 23.10 8.47
N GLU A 557 -1.52 24.29 8.80
CA GLU A 557 -2.26 25.23 9.67
C GLU A 557 -3.49 25.78 8.93
N ILE A 558 -4.48 24.94 8.61
CA ILE A 558 -5.80 25.45 8.20
C ILE A 558 -6.68 25.52 9.45
N GLY A 559 -6.67 26.69 10.09
CA GLY A 559 -7.89 27.30 10.64
C GLY A 559 -8.63 26.60 11.79
N TYR A 560 -7.97 25.81 12.65
CA TYR A 560 -8.64 25.26 13.84
C TYR A 560 -8.76 26.33 14.94
N LYS A 561 -9.99 26.75 15.23
CA LYS A 561 -10.30 27.67 16.35
C LYS A 561 -9.94 27.02 17.68
N LYS A 562 -9.13 27.74 18.48
CA LYS A 562 -8.85 27.55 19.91
C LYS A 562 -10.11 27.19 20.70
N LYS A 563 -10.43 25.91 20.84
CA LYS A 563 -11.44 25.43 21.79
C LYS A 563 -10.72 24.55 22.79
N ASP A 564 -10.95 24.83 24.06
CA ASP A 564 -10.45 24.01 25.16
C ASP A 564 -10.89 22.55 24.97
N ARG A 565 -9.96 21.61 25.18
CA ARG A 565 -10.18 20.17 24.96
C ARG A 565 -10.98 19.53 26.08
N TRP A 566 -11.09 20.23 27.19
CA TRP A 566 -11.83 19.78 28.35
C TRP A 566 -13.08 20.66 28.53
N PRO A 567 -14.22 20.08 28.97
CA PRO A 567 -15.36 20.88 29.40
C PRO A 567 -14.93 22.00 30.36
N LYS A 568 -15.45 23.21 30.16
CA LYS A 568 -15.09 24.38 30.98
C LYS A 568 -15.54 24.26 32.44
N ASP A 569 -16.42 23.32 32.73
CA ASP A 569 -17.10 23.16 34.02
C ASP A 569 -16.47 22.06 34.89
N ILE A 570 -15.30 21.52 34.53
CA ILE A 570 -14.60 20.53 35.38
C ILE A 570 -14.14 21.21 36.68
N PRO A 571 -14.48 20.67 37.86
CA PRO A 571 -14.02 21.21 39.13
C PRO A 571 -12.49 21.21 39.22
N THR A 572 -11.93 22.34 39.63
CA THR A 572 -10.50 22.44 39.98
C THR A 572 -10.34 22.34 41.49
N ILE A 573 -9.35 21.56 41.91
CA ILE A 573 -8.90 21.50 43.29
C ILE A 573 -7.86 22.62 43.50
N GLU A 574 -8.21 23.63 44.28
CA GLU A 574 -7.25 24.56 44.88
C GLU A 574 -6.78 23.96 46.20
N GLN A 575 -5.49 23.62 46.34
CA GLN A 575 -5.00 23.02 47.59
C GLN A 575 -3.81 23.75 48.19
N ALA A 576 -4.11 24.48 49.27
CA ALA A 576 -3.17 24.92 50.30
C ALA A 576 -2.62 23.76 51.17
N VAL A 577 -2.65 22.50 50.71
CA VAL A 577 -2.44 21.30 51.55
C VAL A 577 -1.30 20.39 51.07
N THR A 578 -0.71 20.60 49.90
CA THR A 578 0.26 19.64 49.32
C THR A 578 1.54 20.25 48.71
N GLY A 579 1.75 21.56 48.86
CA GLY A 579 3.01 22.20 48.45
C GLY A 579 3.16 22.47 46.94
N LEU A 580 2.10 22.27 46.13
CA LEU A 580 2.06 22.64 44.72
C LEU A 580 1.25 23.94 44.54
N SER A 581 1.83 24.97 43.93
CA SER A 581 1.26 26.33 43.84
C SER A 581 0.30 26.56 42.66
N GLN A 582 -0.26 25.50 42.06
CA GLN A 582 -1.06 25.59 40.82
C GLN A 582 -2.41 24.87 40.93
N PRO A 583 -3.46 25.35 40.23
CA PRO A 583 -4.75 24.66 40.17
C PRO A 583 -4.57 23.27 39.55
N SER A 584 -5.30 22.28 40.07
CA SER A 584 -5.19 20.88 39.67
C SER A 584 -6.55 20.22 39.41
N TYR A 585 -6.59 19.21 38.56
CA TYR A 585 -7.77 18.38 38.30
C TYR A 585 -7.65 17.03 39.03
N ALA A 586 -8.78 16.53 39.55
CA ALA A 586 -8.88 15.14 39.94
C ALA A 586 -9.02 14.25 38.69
N VAL A 587 -8.28 13.14 38.64
CA VAL A 587 -8.39 12.18 37.53
C VAL A 587 -9.78 11.56 37.46
N THR A 588 -10.48 11.40 38.58
CA THR A 588 -11.87 10.92 38.60
C THR A 588 -12.81 11.84 37.82
N ASP A 589 -12.62 13.16 37.92
CA ASP A 589 -13.42 14.15 37.21
C ASP A 589 -13.07 14.17 35.71
N LEU A 590 -11.79 14.02 35.37
CA LEU A 590 -11.35 13.87 33.98
C LEU A 590 -11.93 12.60 33.34
N LEU A 591 -11.88 11.45 34.02
CA LEU A 591 -12.43 10.20 33.54
C LEU A 591 -13.97 10.27 33.39
N ALA A 592 -14.67 10.98 34.27
CA ALA A 592 -16.12 11.16 34.15
C ALA A 592 -16.51 11.79 32.79
N THR A 593 -15.66 12.65 32.22
CA THR A 593 -15.91 13.23 30.88
C THR A 593 -15.90 12.18 29.77
N PHE A 594 -15.20 11.05 29.95
CA PHE A 594 -15.12 9.98 28.97
C PHE A 594 -16.30 8.99 29.06
N GLN A 595 -17.12 9.08 30.11
CA GLN A 595 -18.22 8.14 30.38
C GLN A 595 -19.25 8.10 29.23
N VAL A 596 -19.49 9.24 28.59
CA VAL A 596 -20.39 9.35 27.41
C VAL A 596 -19.94 8.42 26.27
N HIS A 597 -18.64 8.13 26.17
CA HIS A 597 -18.07 7.37 25.08
C HIS A 597 -17.80 5.89 25.42
N PHE A 598 -17.30 5.61 26.64
CA PHE A 598 -16.96 4.24 27.07
C PHE A 598 -18.09 3.51 27.78
N GLY A 599 -19.17 4.21 28.18
CA GLY A 599 -20.31 3.58 28.85
C GLY A 599 -19.99 3.11 30.28
N PRO A 600 -20.72 2.12 30.82
CA PRO A 600 -20.68 1.76 32.23
C PRO A 600 -19.37 1.10 32.68
N GLU A 601 -18.56 0.58 31.75
CA GLU A 601 -17.26 -0.05 32.05
C GLU A 601 -16.28 0.91 32.71
N LEU A 602 -16.41 2.20 32.42
CA LEU A 602 -15.58 3.24 33.02
C LEU A 602 -15.92 3.50 34.50
N ASN A 603 -17.12 3.15 34.95
CA ASN A 603 -17.52 3.32 36.36
C ASN A 603 -16.62 2.49 37.29
N GLY A 604 -16.30 1.27 36.88
CA GLY A 604 -15.38 0.41 37.64
C GLY A 604 -13.96 0.97 37.70
N LEU A 605 -13.56 1.81 36.75
CA LEU A 605 -12.26 2.49 36.76
C LEU A 605 -12.28 3.73 37.67
N ILE A 606 -13.39 4.49 37.67
CA ILE A 606 -13.56 5.64 38.56
C ILE A 606 -13.58 5.18 40.03
N GLU A 607 -14.27 4.08 40.33
CA GLU A 607 -14.28 3.51 41.68
C GLU A 607 -12.91 2.99 42.12
N LEU A 608 -12.15 2.36 41.21
CA LEU A 608 -10.76 1.97 41.44
C LEU A 608 -9.89 3.20 41.79
N ALA A 609 -9.98 4.27 40.99
CA ALA A 609 -9.23 5.50 41.23
C ALA A 609 -9.60 6.17 42.56
N LYS A 610 -10.88 6.13 42.97
CA LYS A 610 -11.30 6.58 44.31
C LYS A 610 -10.68 5.73 45.40
N ALA A 611 -10.75 4.40 45.29
CA ALA A 611 -10.23 3.47 46.30
C ALA A 611 -8.71 3.63 46.52
N ASP A 612 -7.94 3.76 45.44
CA ASP A 612 -6.48 4.01 45.52
C ASP A 612 -6.16 5.40 46.11
N GLY A 613 -6.95 6.42 45.77
CA GLY A 613 -6.80 7.77 46.33
C GLY A 613 -6.99 7.80 47.85
N TYR A 614 -7.93 7.00 48.37
CA TYR A 614 -8.13 6.83 49.81
C TYR A 614 -6.94 6.10 50.49
N GLN A 615 -6.36 5.08 49.86
CA GLN A 615 -5.19 4.40 50.42
C GLN A 615 -3.93 5.29 50.42
N HIS A 616 -3.76 6.13 49.41
CA HIS A 616 -2.60 7.02 49.28
C HIS A 616 -2.64 8.24 50.22
N LEU A 617 -3.83 8.62 50.68
CA LEU A 617 -4.06 9.63 51.73
C LEU A 617 -3.86 9.07 53.15
N LEU A 618 -4.02 7.76 53.34
CA LEU A 618 -3.82 7.08 54.62
C LEU A 618 -2.37 6.62 54.87
N SER A 619 -1.52 6.62 53.83
CA SER A 619 -0.12 6.18 53.88
C SER A 619 0.91 7.34 53.94
N LYS A 620 0.45 8.59 54.07
CA LYS A 620 1.30 9.78 54.24
C LYS A 620 1.33 10.30 55.66
#